data_AF-A0A399GC13-F1
#
_entry.id   AF-A0A399GC13-F1
#
_cell.length_a   1.000
_cell.length_b   1.000
_cell.length_c   1.000
_cell.angle_alpha   90.00
_cell.angle_beta   90.00
_cell.angle_gamma   90.00
#
_symmetry.space_group_name_H-M   'P 1'
#
loop_
_entity.id
_entity.type
_entity.pdbx_description
1 polymer ?
#
loop_
_entity_poly.entity_id
_entity_poly.type
_entity_poly.pdbx_seq_one_letter_code
_entity_poly.pdbx_strand_id
1 'polypeptide(L)'
;MHGSKDVDVYLHSTSRPIFEDCEGLRFAPLPDSYKTPEIEQSANQWNQIDDFKWLKAEPSPHFNILPAAERVSEEVWSRKIPGNDESLDGTLQAVGIRCR
;
A
#
# COMPACT_ATOMS: atom_id res chain seq x y z
N MET A 1 7.20 -9.35 -1.46
CA MET A 1 6.37 -9.71 -0.29
C MET A 1 6.04 -11.19 -0.35
N HIS A 2 5.89 -11.89 0.78
CA HIS A 2 5.66 -13.33 0.79
C HIS A 2 4.63 -13.73 1.85
N GLY A 3 3.75 -14.70 1.56
CA GLY A 3 2.88 -15.35 2.56
C GLY A 3 1.84 -14.44 3.22
N SER A 4 1.52 -13.29 2.63
CA SER A 4 0.69 -12.24 3.25
C SER A 4 -0.76 -12.31 2.77
N LYS A 5 -1.70 -11.93 3.64
CA LYS A 5 -3.14 -11.98 3.35
C LYS A 5 -3.85 -10.69 3.74
N ASP A 6 -4.78 -10.24 2.90
CA ASP A 6 -5.67 -9.09 3.15
C ASP A 6 -4.89 -7.82 3.53
N VAL A 7 -3.92 -7.44 2.68
CA VAL A 7 -3.01 -6.33 2.94
C VAL A 7 -3.17 -5.20 1.92
N ASP A 8 -3.34 -3.98 2.43
CA ASP A 8 -3.24 -2.75 1.65
C ASP A 8 -1.79 -2.26 1.63
N VAL A 9 -1.23 -2.11 0.44
CA VAL A 9 0.16 -1.70 0.23
C VAL A 9 0.20 -0.33 -0.44
N TYR A 10 0.70 0.67 0.28
CA TYR A 10 1.00 1.99 -0.25
C TYR A 10 2.49 2.06 -0.57
N LEU A 11 2.85 2.22 -1.84
CA LEU A 11 4.26 2.16 -2.22
C LEU A 11 4.64 3.10 -3.36
N HIS A 12 5.93 3.44 -3.37
CA HIS A 12 6.64 3.99 -4.51
C HIS A 12 7.73 2.98 -4.88
N SER A 13 7.88 2.66 -6.16
CA SER A 13 8.94 1.75 -6.61
C SER A 13 9.47 2.15 -7.97
N THR A 14 10.79 2.20 -8.11
CA THR A 14 11.48 2.45 -9.38
C THR A 14 11.59 1.19 -10.25
N SER A 15 11.22 0.04 -9.70
CA SER A 15 11.12 -1.26 -10.37
C SER A 15 9.75 -1.90 -10.14
N ARG A 16 9.44 -2.97 -10.89
CA ARG A 16 8.20 -3.73 -10.74
C ARG A 16 8.15 -4.43 -9.37
N PRO A 17 7.15 -4.16 -8.51
CA PRO A 17 6.99 -4.90 -7.26
C PRO A 17 6.68 -6.37 -7.53
N ILE A 18 7.28 -7.27 -6.75
CA ILE A 18 7.07 -8.72 -6.86
C ILE A 18 6.53 -9.27 -5.54
N PHE A 19 5.53 -10.16 -5.62
CA PHE A 19 5.07 -10.94 -4.49
C PHE A 19 4.92 -12.44 -4.82
N GLU A 20 4.85 -13.26 -3.78
CA GLU A 20 4.71 -14.71 -3.86
C GLU A 20 3.82 -15.23 -2.71
N ASP A 21 2.98 -16.24 -2.97
CA ASP A 21 2.12 -16.88 -1.95
C ASP A 21 1.27 -15.89 -1.14
N CYS A 22 0.73 -14.87 -1.80
CA CYS A 22 -0.13 -13.88 -1.16
C CYS A 22 -1.58 -13.98 -1.67
N GLU A 23 -2.52 -13.45 -0.89
CA GLU A 23 -3.96 -13.45 -1.20
C GLU A 23 -4.58 -12.13 -0.75
N GLY A 24 -5.48 -11.56 -1.55
CA GLY A 24 -6.21 -10.35 -1.16
C GLY A 24 -5.34 -9.10 -1.02
N LEU A 25 -4.26 -8.98 -1.81
CA LEU A 25 -3.42 -7.78 -1.79
C LEU A 25 -4.09 -6.62 -2.53
N ARG A 26 -3.96 -5.40 -2.02
CA ARG A 26 -4.49 -4.20 -2.69
C ARG A 26 -3.43 -3.11 -2.75
N PHE A 27 -3.07 -2.65 -3.95
CA PHE A 27 -1.96 -1.71 -4.15
C PHE A 27 -2.45 -0.27 -4.36
N ALA A 28 -1.76 0.69 -3.75
CA ALA A 28 -1.97 2.13 -3.88
C ALA A 28 -0.63 2.87 -4.03
N PRO A 29 -0.62 4.07 -4.64
CA PRO A 29 0.58 4.89 -4.67
C PRO A 29 0.95 5.36 -3.25
N LEU A 30 2.23 5.63 -3.03
CA LEU A 30 2.72 6.27 -1.81
C LEU A 30 1.96 7.58 -1.53
N PRO A 31 1.53 7.85 -0.28
CA PRO A 31 0.88 9.10 0.10
C PRO A 31 1.77 10.30 -0.18
N ASP A 32 1.16 11.43 -0.54
CA ASP A 32 1.87 12.67 -0.86
C ASP A 32 2.70 13.17 0.33
N SER A 33 2.19 12.95 1.53
CA SER A 33 2.86 13.27 2.80
C SER A 33 4.26 12.63 2.97
N TYR A 34 4.56 11.57 2.23
CA TYR A 34 5.83 10.85 2.27
C TYR A 34 6.66 11.00 0.99
N LYS A 35 6.20 11.78 0.00
CA LYS A 35 6.97 12.04 -1.22
C LYS A 35 8.01 13.11 -0.95
N THR A 36 9.26 12.81 -1.29
CA THR A 36 10.35 13.79 -1.34
C THR A 36 10.59 14.23 -2.79
N PRO A 37 11.25 15.37 -3.04
CA PRO A 37 11.57 15.80 -4.40
C PRO A 37 12.34 14.73 -5.21
N GLU A 38 13.17 13.93 -4.55
CA GLU A 38 13.91 12.83 -5.19
C GLU A 38 12.97 11.69 -5.62
N ILE A 39 11.97 11.36 -4.78
CA ILE A 39 10.96 10.35 -5.10
C ILE A 39 10.12 10.81 -6.29
N GLU A 40 9.69 12.07 -6.30
CA GLU A 40 8.85 12.63 -7.38
C GLU A 40 9.54 12.65 -8.74
N GLN A 41 10.87 12.78 -8.77
CA GLN A 41 11.66 12.79 -10.00
C GLN A 41 11.98 11.38 -10.52
N SER A 42 11.69 10.34 -9.73
CA SER A 42 12.01 8.96 -10.08
C SER A 42 10.84 8.23 -10.74
N ALA A 43 11.14 7.17 -11.50
CA ALA A 43 10.11 6.35 -12.09
C ALA A 43 9.26 5.69 -10.99
N ASN A 44 7.94 5.64 -11.20
CA ASN A 44 7.03 5.02 -10.24
C ASN A 44 6.22 3.91 -10.90
N GLN A 45 6.53 2.67 -10.55
CA GLN A 45 5.96 1.43 -11.05
C GLN A 45 5.08 0.74 -9.99
N TRP A 46 4.53 1.48 -9.02
CA TRP A 46 3.70 0.93 -7.94
C TRP A 46 2.53 0.07 -8.42
N ASN A 47 2.01 0.31 -9.63
CA ASN A 47 0.89 -0.42 -10.24
C ASN A 47 1.32 -1.47 -11.29
N GLN A 48 2.62 -1.73 -11.45
CA GLN A 48 3.16 -2.74 -12.37
C GLN A 48 3.66 -3.95 -11.58
N ILE A 49 2.72 -4.67 -10.97
CA ILE A 49 3.01 -5.74 -10.01
C ILE A 49 3.13 -7.08 -10.73
N ASP A 50 4.13 -7.87 -10.34
CA ASP A 50 4.29 -9.26 -10.77
C ASP A 50 3.95 -10.23 -9.62
N ASP A 51 3.04 -11.14 -9.90
CA ASP A 51 2.76 -12.30 -9.07
C ASP A 51 3.67 -13.45 -9.52
N PHE A 52 4.69 -13.76 -8.73
CA PHE A 52 5.76 -14.68 -9.12
C PHE A 52 5.26 -16.07 -9.49
N LYS A 53 4.16 -16.55 -8.89
CA LYS A 53 3.59 -17.88 -9.16
C LYS A 53 2.50 -17.88 -10.22
N TRP A 54 2.10 -16.73 -10.74
CA TRP A 54 1.04 -16.62 -11.74
C TRP A 54 1.60 -16.65 -13.16
N LEU A 55 1.73 -17.86 -13.72
CA LEU A 55 2.29 -18.08 -15.06
C LEU A 55 1.27 -17.98 -16.21
N LYS A 56 0.05 -17.51 -15.92
CA LYS A 56 -1.05 -17.46 -16.89
C LYS A 56 -1.11 -16.11 -17.60
N ALA A 57 -1.79 -16.07 -18.73
CA ALA A 57 -1.94 -14.85 -19.52
C ALA A 57 -3.00 -13.90 -18.94
N GLU A 58 -4.00 -14.42 -18.23
CA GLU A 58 -4.97 -13.58 -17.52
C GLU A 58 -4.34 -12.85 -16.33
N PRO A 59 -4.91 -11.71 -15.89
CA PRO A 59 -4.47 -11.04 -14.67
C PRO A 59 -4.55 -11.95 -13.43
N SER A 60 -3.57 -11.85 -12.52
CA SER A 60 -3.61 -12.58 -11.26
C SER A 60 -4.82 -12.12 -10.42
N PRO A 61 -5.61 -13.05 -9.85
CA PRO A 61 -6.70 -12.73 -8.95
C PRO A 61 -6.21 -12.41 -7.52
N HIS A 62 -4.92 -12.61 -7.21
CA HIS A 62 -4.39 -12.48 -5.85
C HIS A 62 -4.16 -11.03 -5.41
N PHE A 63 -4.25 -10.08 -6.35
CA PHE A 63 -4.18 -8.67 -6.04
C PHE A 63 -5.15 -7.83 -6.87
N ASN A 64 -5.41 -6.62 -6.40
CA ASN A 64 -6.04 -5.57 -7.19
C ASN A 64 -5.43 -4.19 -6.87
N ILE A 65 -5.93 -3.17 -7.56
CA ILE A 65 -5.62 -1.78 -7.23
C ILE A 65 -6.64 -1.29 -6.21
N LEU A 66 -6.15 -0.74 -5.10
CA LEU A 66 -6.98 -0.15 -4.06
C LEU A 66 -7.72 1.09 -4.61
N PRO A 67 -9.06 1.08 -4.66
CA PRO A 67 -9.84 2.21 -5.17
C PRO A 67 -9.57 3.48 -4.38
N ALA A 68 -9.54 4.64 -5.06
CA ALA A 68 -9.20 5.91 -4.41
C ALA A 68 -10.12 6.27 -3.23
N ALA A 69 -11.41 5.90 -3.32
CA ALA A 69 -12.40 6.15 -2.26
C ALA A 69 -12.18 5.29 -1.00
N GLU A 70 -11.45 4.18 -1.12
CA GLU A 70 -11.14 3.26 -0.01
C GLU A 70 -9.75 3.53 0.59
N ARG A 71 -8.99 4.48 0.02
CA ARG A 71 -7.66 4.83 0.52
C ARG A 71 -7.76 5.63 1.81
N VAL A 72 -6.80 5.40 2.69
CA VAL A 72 -6.57 6.25 3.86
C VAL A 72 -6.24 7.66 3.37
N SER A 73 -6.97 8.65 3.88
CA SER A 73 -6.84 10.04 3.46
C SER A 73 -5.47 10.63 3.82
N GLU A 74 -4.97 11.57 3.01
CA GLU A 74 -3.73 12.33 3.29
C GLU A 74 -3.73 13.01 4.65
N GLU A 75 -4.89 13.41 5.17
CA GLU A 75 -4.99 13.98 6.51
C GLU A 75 -4.49 13.02 7.60
N VAL A 76 -4.81 11.73 7.48
CA VAL A 76 -4.35 10.72 8.43
C VAL A 76 -2.84 10.55 8.33
N TRP A 77 -2.31 10.42 7.12
CA TRP A 77 -0.86 10.26 6.86
C TRP A 77 -0.03 11.46 7.31
N SER A 78 -0.49 12.69 7.07
CA SER A 78 0.23 13.92 7.41
C SER A 78 0.09 14.33 8.87
N ARG A 79 -1.06 14.08 9.50
CA ARG A 79 -1.36 14.63 10.84
C ARG A 79 -1.42 13.60 11.95
N LYS A 80 -1.91 12.39 11.71
CA LYS A 80 -2.19 11.44 12.79
C LYS A 80 -1.06 10.43 13.02
N ILE A 81 -0.44 9.97 11.94
CA ILE A 81 0.63 8.97 12.01
C ILE A 81 1.98 9.53 12.51
N PRO A 82 2.45 10.72 12.12
CA PRO A 82 3.79 11.16 12.48
C PRO A 82 3.85 11.63 13.94
N GLY A 83 4.13 10.69 14.85
CA GLY A 83 4.74 10.93 16.16
C GLY A 83 4.03 11.88 17.11
N ASN A 84 2.76 12.20 16.89
CA ASN A 84 1.97 12.92 17.88
C ASN A 84 1.79 12.04 19.11
N ASP A 85 1.50 12.65 20.26
CA ASP A 85 1.18 12.00 21.54
C ASP A 85 -0.09 11.10 21.50
N GLU A 86 -0.54 10.72 20.29
CA GLU A 86 -1.65 9.79 20.09
C GLU A 86 -1.25 8.38 20.50
N SER A 87 -2.12 7.73 21.28
CA SER A 87 -1.97 6.32 21.66
C SER A 87 -1.94 5.42 20.42
N LEU A 88 -1.25 4.27 20.52
CA LEU A 88 -1.24 3.22 19.48
C LEU A 88 -2.65 2.87 18.98
N ASP A 89 -3.61 2.72 19.88
CA ASP A 89 -5.00 2.40 19.53
C ASP A 89 -5.67 3.51 18.70
N GLY A 90 -5.37 4.78 19.01
CA GLY A 90 -5.84 5.94 18.25
C GLY A 90 -5.27 5.95 16.83
N THR A 91 -3.99 5.64 16.69
CA THR A 91 -3.30 5.50 15.40
C THR A 91 -3.90 4.37 14.57
N LEU A 92 -4.11 3.20 15.17
CA LEU A 92 -4.73 2.05 14.51
C LEU A 92 -6.17 2.36 14.06
N GLN A 93 -6.95 3.00 14.92
CA GLN A 93 -8.31 3.41 14.58
C GLN A 93 -8.35 4.43 13.45
N ALA A 94 -7.41 5.38 13.40
CA ALA A 94 -7.31 6.39 12.36
C ALA A 94 -7.08 5.78 10.96
N VAL A 95 -6.39 4.65 10.88
CA VAL A 95 -6.20 3.88 9.63
C VAL A 95 -7.26 2.80 9.43
N GLY A 96 -8.32 2.79 10.24
CA GLY A 96 -9.45 1.86 10.11
C GLY A 96 -9.22 0.48 10.73
N ILE A 97 -8.10 0.26 11.43
CA ILE A 97 -7.82 -0.99 12.14
C ILE A 97 -8.49 -0.91 13.52
N ARG A 98 -9.43 -1.81 13.79
CA ARG A 98 -10.06 -1.93 15.12
C ARG A 98 -9.39 -3.07 15.88
N CYS A 99 -8.86 -2.77 17.07
CA CYS A 99 -8.52 -3.81 18.04
C CYS A 99 -9.81 -4.57 18.40
N ARG A 100 -9.77 -5.90 18.30
CA ARG A 100 -10.85 -6.80 18.73
C ARG A 100 -10.69 -7.16 20.18
#